data_AF-A0A929MQK6-F1
#
_entry.id   AF-A0A929MQK6-F1
#
_cell.length_a   1.000
_cell.length_b   1.000
_cell.length_c   1.000
_cell.angle_alpha   90.00
_cell.angle_beta   90.00
_cell.angle_gamma   90.00
#
_symmetry.space_group_name_H-M   'P 1'
#
loop_
_entity.id
_entity.type
_entity.pdbx_description
1 polymer ?
#
loop_
_entity_poly.entity_id
_entity_poly.type
_entity_poly.pdbx_seq_one_letter_code
_entity_poly.pdbx_strand_id
1 'polypeptide(L)'
;TWMRQPHYFMALYPYTYSAGLTIGTAVGQKIAAGDQTTIDKWLEVLKAGGTMGPLALAEHAGVSMADAGALRSAIGYVDHLLDQIEALA
;
A
#
# COMPACT_ATOMS: atom_id res chain seq x y z
N THR A 1 10.41 -5.23 -23.15
CA THR A 1 11.73 -4.60 -22.91
C THR A 1 11.52 -3.22 -22.32
N TRP A 2 12.51 -2.70 -21.58
CA TRP A 2 12.43 -1.45 -20.80
C TRP A 2 11.97 -0.23 -21.61
N MET A 3 12.33 -0.16 -22.89
CA MET A 3 12.01 0.96 -23.80
C MET A 3 10.52 1.13 -24.09
N ARG A 4 9.70 0.11 -23.83
CA ARG A 4 8.25 0.14 -24.12
C ARG A 4 7.41 0.69 -22.96
N GLN A 5 8.02 1.00 -21.82
CA GLN A 5 7.31 1.45 -20.62
C GLN A 5 7.35 2.99 -20.54
N PRO A 6 6.23 3.71 -20.80
CA PRO A 6 6.23 5.17 -20.81
C PRO A 6 6.66 5.78 -19.46
N HIS A 7 6.29 5.12 -18.36
CA HIS A 7 6.62 5.57 -17.01
C HIS A 7 8.13 5.62 -16.70
N TYR A 8 8.97 4.90 -17.46
CA TYR A 8 10.43 4.98 -17.29
C TYR A 8 11.02 6.31 -17.78
N PHE A 9 10.24 7.07 -18.55
CA PHE A 9 10.60 8.42 -18.98
C PHE A 9 9.98 9.51 -18.08
N MET A 10 9.34 9.12 -16.97
CA MET A 10 8.68 10.01 -16.00
C MET A 10 9.46 10.09 -14.68
N ALA A 11 10.79 10.20 -14.78
CA ALA A 11 11.71 10.22 -13.64
C ALA A 11 11.43 9.06 -12.65
N LEU A 12 11.18 9.37 -11.38
CA LEU A 12 10.99 8.35 -10.34
C LEU A 12 9.58 7.79 -10.29
N TYR A 13 8.60 8.25 -11.08
CA TYR A 13 7.17 7.87 -10.98
C TYR A 13 6.89 6.36 -10.74
N PRO A 14 7.59 5.40 -11.38
CA PRO A 14 7.33 3.98 -11.16
C PRO A 14 7.34 3.51 -9.70
N TYR A 15 8.15 4.13 -8.82
CA TYR A 15 8.21 3.73 -7.40
C TYR A 15 6.87 3.94 -6.66
N THR A 16 6.03 4.85 -7.17
CA THR A 16 4.74 5.17 -6.55
C THR A 16 3.79 3.97 -6.56
N TYR A 17 3.92 3.06 -7.53
CA TYR A 17 3.16 1.82 -7.54
C TYR A 17 3.54 0.92 -6.37
N SER A 18 4.83 0.74 -6.10
CA SER A 18 5.30 -0.05 -4.96
C SER A 18 4.92 0.58 -3.62
N ALA A 19 5.03 1.91 -3.51
CA ALA A 19 4.60 2.64 -2.31
C ALA A 19 3.08 2.52 -2.10
N GLY A 20 2.29 2.74 -3.15
CA GLY A 20 0.83 2.64 -3.11
C GLY A 20 0.34 1.22 -2.80
N LEU A 21 0.97 0.20 -3.39
CA LEU A 21 0.67 -1.20 -3.08
C LEU A 21 1.00 -1.54 -1.63
N THR A 22 2.14 -1.07 -1.11
CA THR A 22 2.52 -1.25 0.30
C THR A 22 1.47 -0.68 1.25
N ILE A 23 1.05 0.57 1.02
CA ILE A 23 0.02 1.23 1.83
C ILE A 23 -1.32 0.51 1.68
N GLY A 24 -1.72 0.19 0.45
CA GLY A 24 -2.97 -0.47 0.13
C GLY A 24 -3.08 -1.86 0.77
N THR A 25 -2.01 -2.65 0.76
CA THR A 25 -1.96 -3.95 1.46
C THR A 25 -2.15 -3.77 2.96
N ALA A 26 -1.39 -2.87 3.59
CA ALA A 26 -1.46 -2.65 5.03
C ALA A 26 -2.86 -2.19 5.50
N VAL A 27 -3.47 -1.24 4.77
CA VAL A 27 -4.84 -0.77 5.05
C VAL A 27 -5.86 -1.87 4.74
N GLY A 28 -5.73 -2.53 3.58
CA GLY A 28 -6.66 -3.55 3.09
C GLY A 28 -6.77 -4.75 4.02
N GLN A 29 -5.66 -5.24 4.59
CA GLN A 29 -5.68 -6.33 5.56
C GLN A 29 -6.50 -5.99 6.81
N LYS A 30 -6.33 -4.77 7.35
CA LYS A 30 -7.08 -4.32 8.52
C LYS A 30 -8.57 -4.15 8.22
N ILE A 31 -8.90 -3.60 7.06
CA ILE A 31 -10.29 -3.49 6.60
C ILE A 31 -10.91 -4.88 6.44
N ALA A 32 -10.21 -5.83 5.83
CA ALA A 32 -10.69 -7.21 5.66
C ALA A 32 -10.90 -7.93 7.01
N ALA A 33 -10.10 -7.58 8.03
CA ALA A 33 -10.27 -8.07 9.39
C ALA A 33 -11.38 -7.36 10.19
N GLY A 34 -12.08 -6.37 9.60
CA GLY A 34 -13.16 -5.64 10.24
C GLY A 34 -12.70 -4.56 11.23
N ASP A 35 -11.48 -4.06 11.11
CA ASP A 35 -10.99 -2.96 11.96
C ASP A 35 -11.71 -1.63 11.62
N GLN A 36 -12.76 -1.33 12.42
CA GLN A 36 -13.57 -0.13 12.25
C GLN A 36 -12.75 1.17 12.32
N THR A 37 -11.69 1.20 13.13
CA THR A 37 -10.85 2.41 13.25
C THR A 37 -10.11 2.69 11.94
N THR A 38 -9.59 1.64 11.30
CA THR A 38 -8.92 1.79 9.99
C THR A 38 -9.93 2.12 8.89
N ILE A 39 -11.13 1.55 8.92
CA ILE A 39 -12.21 1.86 7.97
C ILE A 39 -12.56 3.35 8.04
N ASP A 40 -12.80 3.88 9.24
CA ASP A 40 -13.19 5.28 9.42
C ASP A 40 -12.08 6.23 8.95
N LYS A 41 -10.82 5.97 9.33
CA LYS A 41 -9.66 6.73 8.86
C LYS A 41 -9.51 6.69 7.34
N TRP A 42 -9.75 5.53 6.73
CA TRP A 42 -9.67 5.38 5.28
C TRP A 42 -10.75 6.21 4.58
N LEU A 43 -11.97 6.25 5.11
CA LEU A 43 -13.04 7.11 4.58
C LEU A 43 -12.66 8.59 4.65
N GLU A 44 -11.99 9.04 5.72
CA GLU A 44 -11.48 10.41 5.82
C GLU A 44 -10.36 10.70 4.82
N VAL A 45 -9.43 9.75 4.60
CA VAL A 45 -8.41 9.86 3.52
C VAL A 45 -9.07 10.04 2.15
N LEU A 46 -10.10 9.24 1.85
CA LEU A 46 -10.83 9.35 0.57
C LEU A 46 -11.53 10.71 0.42
N LYS A 47 -12.14 11.23 1.49
CA LYS A 47 -12.76 12.57 1.49
C LYS A 47 -11.74 13.69 1.33
N ALA A 48 -10.55 13.56 1.92
CA ALA A 48 -9.49 14.55 1.83
C ALA A 48 -8.97 14.74 0.40
N GLY A 49 -8.99 13.69 -0.43
CA GLY A 49 -8.57 13.76 -1.83
C GLY A 49 -7.16 14.38 -1.98
N GLY A 50 -7.01 15.32 -2.90
CA GLY A 50 -5.73 16.00 -3.17
C GLY A 50 -5.37 17.15 -2.22
N THR A 51 -6.10 17.34 -1.11
CA THR A 51 -5.85 18.47 -0.18
C THR A 51 -4.66 18.24 0.74
N MET A 52 -4.13 17.00 0.79
CA MET A 52 -2.98 16.61 1.60
C MET A 52 -1.93 15.92 0.73
N GLY A 53 -0.66 16.00 1.16
CA GLY A 53 0.43 15.26 0.53
C GLY A 53 0.33 13.75 0.77
N PRO A 54 0.90 12.92 -0.12
CA PRO A 54 0.74 11.46 -0.07
C PRO A 54 1.28 10.82 1.23
N LEU A 55 2.39 11.32 1.77
CA LEU A 55 2.92 10.82 3.05
C LEU A 55 2.00 11.16 4.23
N ALA A 56 1.38 12.34 4.22
CA ALA A 56 0.43 12.74 5.25
C ALA A 56 -0.86 11.91 5.17
N LEU A 57 -1.33 11.60 3.95
CA LEU A 57 -2.47 10.70 3.75
C LEU A 57 -2.17 9.27 4.21
N ALA A 58 -0.97 8.75 3.93
CA ALA A 58 -0.54 7.43 4.40
C ALA A 58 -0.51 7.36 5.95
N GLU A 59 0.08 8.38 6.59
CA GLU A 59 0.12 8.48 8.04
C GLU A 59 -1.30 8.61 8.64
N HIS A 60 -2.20 9.37 7.97
CA HIS A 60 -3.60 9.48 8.37
C HIS A 60 -4.35 8.14 8.29
N ALA A 61 -4.06 7.33 7.26
CA ALA A 61 -4.53 5.95 7.16
C ALA A 61 -3.87 5.00 8.17
N GLY A 62 -2.93 5.48 8.99
CA GLY A 62 -2.22 4.69 10.00
C GLY A 62 -1.09 3.82 9.42
N VAL A 63 -0.50 4.22 8.30
CA VAL A 63 0.65 3.56 7.68
C VAL A 63 1.84 4.52 7.64
N SER A 64 2.84 4.25 8.47
CA SER A 64 4.08 5.02 8.43
C SER A 64 4.99 4.54 7.29
N MET A 65 5.42 5.48 6.47
CA MET A 65 6.38 5.26 5.38
C MET A 65 7.78 5.81 5.72
N ALA A 66 8.02 6.13 7.00
CA ALA A 66 9.29 6.69 7.48
C ALA A 66 10.41 5.64 7.57
N ASP A 67 10.05 4.36 7.66
CA ASP A 67 10.96 3.23 7.66
C ASP A 67 10.46 2.08 6.78
N ALA A 68 11.23 1.00 6.69
CA ALA A 68 10.93 -0.16 5.84
C ALA A 68 9.94 -1.16 6.46
N GLY A 69 9.35 -0.86 7.62
CA GLY A 69 8.40 -1.73 8.32
C GLY A 69 7.17 -2.05 7.49
N ALA A 70 6.49 -1.02 6.95
CA ALA A 70 5.30 -1.22 6.12
C ALA A 70 5.60 -2.09 4.88
N LEU A 71 6.73 -1.84 4.22
CA LEU A 71 7.17 -2.63 3.07
C LEU A 71 7.44 -4.09 3.45
N ARG A 72 8.14 -4.34 4.58
CA ARG A 72 8.39 -5.70 5.08
C ARG A 72 7.10 -6.44 5.42
N SER A 73 6.12 -5.77 6.02
CA SER A 73 4.80 -6.36 6.29
C SER A 73 4.06 -6.72 5.00
N ALA A 74 4.10 -5.86 3.99
CA ALA A 74 3.49 -6.15 2.69
C ALA A 74 4.14 -7.36 2.00
N ILE A 75 5.48 -7.45 2.02
CA ILE A 75 6.22 -8.60 1.49
C ILE A 75 5.84 -9.88 2.25
N GLY A 76 5.81 -9.84 3.59
CA GLY A 76 5.44 -11.00 4.40
C GLY A 76 3.99 -11.46 4.18
N TYR A 77 3.07 -10.56 3.82
CA TYR A 77 1.73 -10.95 3.41
C TYR A 77 1.72 -11.70 2.08
N VAL A 78 2.49 -11.23 1.09
CA VAL A 78 2.62 -11.94 -0.19
C VAL A 78 3.22 -13.33 0.01
N ASP A 79 4.25 -13.45 0.86
CA ASP A 79 4.86 -14.72 1.25
C ASP A 79 3.81 -15.69 1.82
N HIS A 80 3.00 -15.23 2.76
CA HIS A 80 1.90 -16.02 3.30
C HIS A 80 0.88 -16.47 2.25
N LEU A 81 0.55 -15.61 1.27
CA LEU A 81 -0.35 -15.99 0.17
C LEU A 81 0.27 -17.07 -0.72
N LEU A 82 1.60 -17.07 -0.91
CA LEU A 82 2.31 -18.13 -1.63
C LEU A 82 2.23 -19.45 -0.87
N ASP A 83 2.48 -19.45 0.45
CA ASP A 83 2.33 -20.64 1.30
C ASP A 83 0.93 -21.27 1.17
N GLN A 84 -0.11 -20.42 1.14
CA GLN A 84 -1.49 -20.88 0.98
C GLN A 84 -1.74 -21.54 -0.37
N ILE A 85 -1.14 -21.02 -1.45
CA ILE A 85 -1.24 -21.61 -2.79
C ILE A 85 -0.50 -22.94 -2.84
N GLU A 86 0.70 -23.03 -2.27
CA GLU A 86 1.50 -24.25 -2.24
C GLU A 86 0.82 -25.38 -1.46
N ALA A 87 0.11 -25.06 -0.37
CA ALA A 87 -0.65 -26.03 0.40
C ALA A 87 -1.89 -26.59 -0.32
N LEU A 88 -2.34 -25.94 -1.40
CA LEU A 88 -3.47 -26.38 -2.23
C LEU A 88 -3.03 -27.21 -3.45
N ALA A 89 -1.72 -27.32 -3.72
CA ALA A 89 -1.15 -28.07 -4.83
C ALA A 89 -0.91 -29.54 -4.46
#